data_AF-Q39NL9-F1
#
_entry.id   AF-Q39NL9-F1
#
_cell.length_a   1.000
_cell.length_b   1.000
_cell.length_c   1.000
_cell.angle_alpha   90.00
_cell.angle_beta   90.00
_cell.angle_gamma   90.00
#
_symmetry.space_group_name_H-M   'P 1'
#
loop_
_entity.id
_entity.type
_entity.pdbx_description
1 polymer ?
#
loop_
_entity_poly.entity_id
_entity_poly.type
_entity_poly.pdbx_seq_one_letter_code
_entity_poly.pdbx_strand_id
1 'polypeptide(L)'
;MRTLSVWLRSGILLAIGIAVVLWGGFTLADGVILRRAQAWPHVPATVEQCAATLQYGRHSAYWEVSARFRYGDGREYVSAWQPADGLTDEHDPTPARTDAQTAAYCGAAAQDGLRVSPEFPGIARLNSAAMSDEWEFKLMLGAALLLVGLVNGFTGFWLLRHGDPPPRRLFSRE
;
A
#
# COMPACT_ATOMS: atom_id res chain seq x y z
N MET A 1 -22.22 32.52 16.12
CA MET A 1 -22.38 31.06 16.17
C MET A 1 -22.06 30.51 14.78
N ARG A 2 -21.04 29.66 14.66
CA ARG A 2 -20.68 29.00 13.39
C ARG A 2 -21.84 28.11 12.93
N THR A 3 -22.09 28.03 11.63
CA THR A 3 -23.16 27.18 11.11
C THR A 3 -22.79 25.71 11.19
N LEU A 4 -23.77 24.83 11.39
CA LEU A 4 -23.60 23.37 11.37
C LEU A 4 -22.88 22.91 10.08
N SER A 5 -23.12 23.61 8.96
CA SER A 5 -22.47 23.34 7.68
C SER A 5 -20.94 23.55 7.70
N VAL A 6 -20.45 24.61 8.35
CA VAL A 6 -18.99 24.88 8.48
C VAL A 6 -18.32 23.81 9.34
N TRP A 7 -18.96 23.44 10.46
CA TRP A 7 -18.47 22.36 11.32
C TRP A 7 -18.40 21.02 10.59
N LEU A 8 -19.47 20.66 9.87
CA LEU A 8 -19.53 19.41 9.12
C LEU A 8 -18.46 19.36 8.03
N ARG A 9 -18.36 20.41 7.20
CA ARG A 9 -17.38 20.47 6.10
C ARG A 9 -15.96 20.38 6.62
N SER A 10 -15.62 21.12 7.67
CA SER A 10 -14.29 21.00 8.22
C SER A 10 -14.03 19.65 8.89
N GLY A 11 -15.01 19.10 9.60
CA GLY A 11 -14.85 17.79 10.25
C GLY A 11 -14.51 16.73 9.20
N ILE A 12 -15.20 16.76 8.05
CA ILE A 12 -14.93 15.88 6.91
C ILE A 12 -13.53 16.12 6.34
N LEU A 13 -13.13 17.38 6.07
CA LEU A 13 -11.80 17.69 5.54
C LEU A 13 -10.67 17.25 6.47
N LEU A 14 -10.83 17.43 7.78
CA LEU A 14 -9.88 16.98 8.78
C LEU A 14 -9.79 15.45 8.82
N ALA A 15 -10.93 14.76 8.83
CA ALA A 15 -10.95 13.30 8.86
C ALA A 15 -10.26 12.71 7.61
N ILE A 16 -10.58 13.24 6.42
CA ILE A 16 -9.92 12.83 5.18
C ILE A 16 -8.43 13.18 5.20
N GLY A 17 -8.07 14.39 5.66
CA GLY A 17 -6.68 14.81 5.77
C GLY A 17 -5.85 13.87 6.64
N ILE A 18 -6.36 13.51 7.83
CA ILE A 18 -5.72 12.55 8.74
C ILE A 18 -5.57 11.18 8.09
N ALA A 19 -6.64 10.65 7.48
CA ALA A 19 -6.60 9.34 6.83
C ALA A 19 -5.55 9.30 5.70
N VAL A 20 -5.48 10.37 4.89
CA VAL A 20 -4.51 10.51 3.79
C VAL A 20 -3.08 10.65 4.32
N VAL A 21 -2.86 11.40 5.40
CA VAL A 21 -1.53 11.49 6.05
C VAL A 21 -1.08 10.13 6.58
N LEU A 22 -1.97 9.39 7.25
CA LEU A 22 -1.64 8.06 7.77
C LEU A 22 -1.27 7.11 6.63
N TRP A 23 -2.08 7.08 5.57
CA TRP A 23 -1.77 6.28 4.38
C TRP A 23 -0.42 6.69 3.78
N GLY A 24 -0.21 7.97 3.51
CA GLY A 24 1.05 8.49 2.98
C GLY A 24 2.26 8.10 3.84
N GLY A 25 2.11 8.15 5.17
CA GLY A 25 3.13 7.72 6.13
C GLY A 25 3.45 6.22 6.02
N PHE A 26 2.44 5.36 5.93
CA PHE A 26 2.65 3.91 5.73
C PHE A 26 3.35 3.61 4.40
N THR A 27 2.91 4.24 3.31
CA THR A 27 3.51 4.06 1.99
C THR A 27 4.96 4.56 1.95
N LEU A 28 5.23 5.71 2.57
CA LEU A 28 6.59 6.26 2.66
C LEU A 28 7.49 5.33 3.49
N ALA A 29 7.02 4.86 4.64
CA ALA A 29 7.77 3.93 5.49
C ALA A 29 8.09 2.63 4.75
N ASP A 30 7.13 2.08 3.99
CA ASP A 30 7.37 0.89 3.18
C ASP A 30 8.41 1.13 2.08
N GLY A 31 8.36 2.28 1.40
CA GLY A 31 9.39 2.69 0.43
C GLY A 31 10.79 2.80 1.05
N VAL A 32 10.90 3.39 2.25
CA VAL A 32 12.17 3.46 3.00
C VAL A 32 12.66 2.06 3.38
N ILE A 33 11.76 1.19 3.84
CA ILE A 33 12.08 -0.20 4.19
C ILE A 33 12.60 -0.95 2.97
N LEU A 34 11.94 -0.84 1.82
CA LEU A 34 12.39 -1.49 0.57
C LEU A 34 13.77 -0.98 0.14
N ARG A 35 13.98 0.35 0.20
CA ARG A 35 15.29 0.93 -0.11
C ARG A 35 16.39 0.43 0.81
N ARG A 36 16.11 0.29 2.11
CA ARG A 36 17.05 -0.30 3.08
C ARG A 36 17.25 -1.80 2.86
N ALA A 37 16.19 -2.50 2.48
CA ALA A 37 16.21 -3.94 2.24
C ALA A 37 17.21 -4.34 1.15
N GLN A 38 17.57 -3.44 0.23
CA GLN A 38 18.61 -3.68 -0.75
C GLN A 38 19.98 -4.04 -0.16
N ALA A 39 20.29 -3.52 1.04
CA ALA A 39 21.52 -3.79 1.76
C ALA A 39 21.39 -4.93 2.80
N TRP A 40 20.19 -5.47 3.01
CA TRP A 40 19.97 -6.53 3.98
C TRP A 40 20.54 -7.87 3.48
N PRO A 41 21.00 -8.74 4.40
CA PRO A 41 21.46 -10.08 4.06
C PRO A 41 20.36 -10.87 3.37
N HIS A 42 20.77 -11.59 2.33
CA HIS A 42 19.94 -12.53 1.61
C HIS A 42 19.96 -13.88 2.32
N VAL A 43 18.78 -14.38 2.67
CA VAL A 43 18.59 -15.59 3.46
C VAL A 43 17.69 -16.56 2.68
N PRO A 44 18.03 -17.84 2.59
CA PRO A 44 17.15 -18.84 2.02
C PRO A 44 15.88 -18.96 2.87
N ALA A 45 14.73 -19.12 2.21
CA ALA A 45 13.45 -19.29 2.87
C ALA A 45 12.68 -20.44 2.24
N THR A 46 11.96 -21.21 3.06
CA THR A 46 11.07 -22.27 2.60
C THR A 46 9.65 -21.72 2.50
N VAL A 47 8.97 -22.00 1.39
CA VAL A 47 7.56 -21.65 1.22
C VAL A 47 6.70 -22.77 1.81
N GLU A 48 5.91 -22.47 2.83
CA GLU A 48 5.04 -23.47 3.48
C GLU A 48 3.63 -23.49 2.92
N GLN A 49 3.11 -22.32 2.60
CA GLN A 49 1.79 -22.15 1.99
C GLN A 49 1.93 -21.14 0.87
N CYS A 50 1.34 -21.44 -0.29
CA CYS A 50 1.36 -20.53 -1.41
C CYS A 50 0.14 -20.74 -2.29
N ALA A 51 -0.43 -19.64 -2.76
CA ALA A 51 -1.57 -19.64 -3.66
C ALA A 51 -1.43 -18.48 -4.64
N ALA A 52 -1.61 -18.76 -5.93
CA ALA A 52 -1.82 -17.74 -6.93
C ALA A 52 -3.31 -17.63 -7.24
N THR A 53 -3.82 -16.41 -7.19
CA THR A 53 -5.21 -16.09 -7.51
C THR A 53 -5.24 -15.12 -8.67
N LEU A 54 -6.08 -15.39 -9.67
CA LEU A 54 -6.29 -14.46 -10.76
C LEU A 54 -7.27 -13.37 -10.31
N GLN A 55 -6.80 -12.12 -10.36
CA GLN A 55 -7.58 -10.93 -10.06
C GLN A 55 -8.04 -10.28 -11.37
N TYR A 56 -9.27 -9.78 -11.38
CA TYR A 56 -9.86 -9.13 -12.53
C TYR A 56 -9.93 -7.62 -12.31
N GLY A 57 -9.14 -6.88 -13.09
CA GLY A 57 -9.25 -5.44 -13.23
C GLY A 57 -10.34 -5.04 -14.24
N ARG A 58 -10.53 -3.73 -14.42
CA ARG A 58 -11.51 -3.20 -15.38
C ARG A 58 -11.20 -3.57 -16.85
N HIS A 59 -9.91 -3.70 -17.19
CA HIS A 59 -9.44 -3.92 -18.56
C HIS A 59 -8.38 -5.01 -18.69
N SER A 60 -8.01 -5.68 -17.60
CA SER A 60 -6.91 -6.65 -17.58
C SER A 60 -7.11 -7.64 -16.45
N ALA A 61 -6.64 -8.88 -16.60
CA ALA A 61 -6.49 -9.81 -15.50
C ALA A 61 -5.02 -9.80 -15.04
N TYR A 62 -4.79 -10.05 -13.76
CA TYR A 62 -3.43 -10.21 -13.23
C TYR A 62 -3.38 -11.25 -12.13
N TRP A 63 -2.28 -11.99 -12.09
CA TRP A 63 -2.00 -12.93 -11.01
C TRP A 63 -1.54 -12.19 -9.76
N GLU A 64 -2.20 -12.46 -8.65
CA GLU A 64 -1.75 -12.09 -7.32
C GLU A 64 -1.32 -13.37 -6.60
N VAL A 65 -0.12 -13.36 -6.02
CA VAL A 65 0.44 -14.52 -5.32
C VAL A 65 0.54 -14.18 -3.86
N SER A 66 0.04 -15.07 -3.02
CA SER A 66 0.18 -14.99 -1.57
C SER A 66 0.99 -16.19 -1.09
N ALA A 67 1.99 -15.94 -0.24
CA ALA A 67 2.81 -17.00 0.32
C ALA A 67 3.20 -16.74 1.78
N ARG A 68 3.33 -17.84 2.52
CA ARG A 68 3.94 -17.90 3.85
C ARG A 68 5.31 -18.54 3.74
N PHE A 69 6.32 -17.75 4.08
CA PHE A 69 7.72 -18.15 4.12
C PHE A 69 8.13 -18.45 5.54
N ARG A 70 8.96 -19.49 5.71
CA ARG A 70 9.69 -19.76 6.95
C ARG A 70 11.20 -19.63 6.72
N TYR A 71 11.89 -18.95 7.63
CA TYR A 71 13.31 -18.63 7.49
C TYR A 71 14.01 -18.53 8.84
N GLY A 72 15.35 -18.66 8.84
CA GLY A 72 16.18 -18.57 10.04
C GLY A 72 15.73 -19.50 11.16
N ASP A 73 15.58 -18.96 12.37
CA ASP A 73 15.16 -19.68 13.59
C ASP A 73 13.65 -20.05 13.59
N GLY A 74 13.10 -20.44 12.44
CA GLY A 74 11.69 -20.79 12.29
C GLY A 74 10.74 -19.59 12.27
N ARG A 75 11.23 -18.41 11.89
CA ARG A 75 10.41 -17.20 11.77
C ARG A 75 9.52 -17.27 10.55
N GLU A 76 8.33 -16.67 10.66
CA GLU A 76 7.36 -16.60 9.57
C GLU A 76 7.33 -15.21 8.93
N TYR A 77 7.17 -15.17 7.61
CA TYR A 77 6.90 -13.97 6.84
C TYR A 77 5.80 -14.26 5.85
N VAL A 78 4.71 -13.50 5.92
CA VAL A 78 3.60 -13.60 4.98
C VAL A 78 3.66 -12.40 4.04
N SER A 79 3.59 -12.67 2.75
CA SER A 79 3.59 -11.65 1.71
C SER A 79 2.59 -11.99 0.62
N ALA A 80 1.95 -10.95 0.11
CA ALA A 80 1.23 -10.99 -1.14
C ALA A 80 1.92 -10.04 -2.12
N TRP A 81 2.08 -10.46 -3.37
CA TRP A 81 2.70 -9.67 -4.42
C TRP A 81 2.10 -10.01 -5.78
N GLN A 82 2.25 -9.07 -6.72
CA GLN A 82 1.98 -9.31 -8.13
C GLN A 82 3.31 -9.63 -8.82
N PRO A 83 3.46 -10.82 -9.44
CA PRO A 83 4.64 -11.13 -10.26
C PRO A 83 4.80 -10.14 -11.41
N ALA A 84 6.04 -9.88 -11.84
CA ALA A 84 6.33 -8.92 -12.91
C ALA A 84 5.68 -9.32 -14.26
N ASP A 85 5.59 -10.62 -14.51
CA ASP A 85 4.90 -11.27 -15.63
C ASP A 85 3.45 -11.67 -15.28
N GLY A 86 2.90 -11.13 -14.19
CA GLY A 86 1.59 -11.49 -13.68
C GLY A 86 0.41 -10.97 -14.52
N LEU A 87 0.62 -9.97 -15.37
CA LEU A 87 -0.43 -9.46 -16.27
C LEU A 87 -0.77 -10.49 -17.34
N THR A 88 -2.07 -10.71 -17.57
CA THR A 88 -2.56 -11.69 -18.52
C THR A 88 -3.91 -11.29 -19.12
N ASP A 89 -4.16 -11.74 -20.35
CA ASP A 89 -5.48 -11.67 -21.00
C ASP A 89 -6.33 -12.91 -20.71
N GLU A 90 -5.79 -13.87 -19.94
CA GLU A 90 -6.47 -15.09 -19.55
C GLU A 90 -7.73 -14.79 -18.70
N HIS A 91 -8.84 -15.42 -19.05
CA HIS A 91 -10.10 -15.35 -18.33
C HIS A 91 -10.53 -16.78 -17.95
N ASP A 92 -10.86 -16.97 -16.68
CA ASP A 92 -11.31 -18.25 -16.11
C ASP A 92 -10.31 -19.42 -16.30
N PRO A 93 -9.11 -19.32 -15.70
CA PRO A 93 -8.09 -20.35 -15.81
C PRO A 93 -8.58 -21.67 -15.22
N THR A 94 -8.32 -22.77 -15.94
CA THR A 94 -8.60 -24.11 -15.41
C THR A 94 -7.84 -24.37 -14.10
N PRO A 95 -8.33 -25.24 -13.19
CA PRO A 95 -7.62 -25.58 -11.95
C PRO A 95 -6.17 -26.03 -12.20
N ALA A 96 -5.94 -26.88 -13.21
CA ALA A 96 -4.60 -27.33 -13.58
C ALA A 96 -3.68 -26.19 -14.02
N ARG A 97 -4.23 -25.16 -14.68
CA ARG A 97 -3.49 -23.97 -15.10
C ARG A 97 -3.12 -23.09 -13.90
N THR A 98 -4.07 -22.90 -12.97
CA THR A 98 -3.83 -22.20 -11.69
C THR A 98 -2.79 -22.92 -10.83
N ASP A 99 -2.84 -24.24 -10.75
CA ASP A 99 -1.86 -25.04 -9.99
C ASP A 99 -0.46 -24.93 -10.60
N ALA A 100 -0.36 -25.03 -11.93
CA ALA A 100 0.91 -24.86 -12.65
C ALA A 100 1.50 -23.46 -12.45
N GLN A 101 0.65 -22.42 -12.51
CA GLN A 101 1.08 -21.05 -12.34
C GLN A 101 1.48 -20.74 -10.89
N THR A 102 0.73 -21.29 -9.93
CA THR A 102 1.09 -21.26 -8.50
C THR A 102 2.46 -21.91 -8.30
N ALA A 103 2.66 -23.13 -8.79
CA ALA A 103 3.94 -23.83 -8.66
C ALA A 103 5.11 -23.02 -9.27
N ALA A 104 4.90 -22.39 -10.43
CA ALA A 104 5.91 -21.55 -11.07
C ALA A 104 6.28 -20.33 -10.21
N TYR A 105 5.30 -19.53 -9.79
CA TYR A 105 5.56 -18.31 -9.00
C TYR A 105 6.12 -18.61 -7.61
N CYS A 106 5.57 -19.61 -6.93
CA CYS A 106 6.01 -20.01 -5.59
C CYS A 106 7.40 -20.67 -5.63
N GLY A 107 7.68 -21.46 -6.66
CA GLY A 107 9.00 -22.04 -6.90
C GLY A 107 10.06 -20.97 -7.15
N ALA A 108 9.74 -19.97 -7.98
CA ALA A 108 10.61 -18.83 -8.21
C ALA A 108 10.87 -18.04 -6.91
N ALA A 109 9.82 -17.76 -6.12
CA ALA A 109 9.97 -17.05 -4.86
C ALA A 109 10.76 -17.83 -3.80
N ALA A 110 10.61 -19.16 -3.74
CA ALA A 110 11.40 -20.02 -2.86
C ALA A 110 12.89 -20.04 -3.22
N GLN A 111 13.19 -20.05 -4.53
CA GLN A 111 14.58 -19.97 -5.04
C GLN A 111 15.18 -18.58 -4.80
N ASP A 112 14.37 -17.52 -4.98
CA ASP A 112 14.79 -16.14 -4.82
C ASP A 112 14.97 -15.75 -3.35
N GLY A 113 14.23 -16.35 -2.41
CA GLY A 113 14.43 -16.15 -0.97
C GLY A 113 14.06 -14.76 -0.45
N LEU A 114 14.54 -14.44 0.75
CA LEU A 114 14.17 -13.23 1.49
C LEU A 114 15.39 -12.37 1.83
N ARG A 115 15.17 -11.07 1.93
CA ARG A 115 16.09 -10.13 2.58
C ARG A 115 15.58 -9.79 3.97
N VAL A 116 16.43 -9.99 4.97
CA VAL A 116 16.06 -9.90 6.39
C VAL A 116 16.84 -8.79 7.07
N SER A 117 16.16 -7.92 7.81
CA SER A 117 16.83 -6.85 8.54
C SER A 117 17.79 -7.41 9.60
N PRO A 118 19.08 -7.01 9.60
CA PRO A 118 20.03 -7.47 10.61
C PRO A 118 19.71 -6.89 12.00
N GLU A 119 19.14 -5.69 12.05
CA GLU A 119 18.75 -5.03 13.31
C GLU A 119 17.42 -5.56 13.85
N PHE A 120 16.51 -5.96 12.96
CA PHE A 120 15.18 -6.42 13.31
C PHE A 120 14.83 -7.71 12.55
N PRO A 121 15.26 -8.89 13.05
CA PRO A 121 15.10 -10.16 12.34
C PRO A 121 13.65 -10.58 12.08
N GLY A 122 12.66 -9.87 12.63
CA GLY A 122 11.23 -10.06 12.30
C GLY A 122 10.78 -9.29 11.05
N ILE A 123 11.61 -8.43 10.48
CA ILE A 123 11.30 -7.68 9.27
C ILE A 123 12.03 -8.33 8.10
N ALA A 124 11.24 -8.89 7.18
CA ALA A 124 11.72 -9.47 5.94
C ALA A 124 10.98 -8.86 4.74
N ARG A 125 11.62 -8.97 3.57
CA ARG A 125 11.08 -8.62 2.26
C ARG A 125 11.48 -9.70 1.26
N LEU A 126 10.64 -9.95 0.27
CA LEU A 126 11.02 -10.74 -0.90
C LEU A 126 12.26 -10.10 -1.55
N ASN A 127 13.22 -10.92 -1.98
CA ASN A 127 14.42 -10.40 -2.63
C ASN A 127 14.07 -9.61 -3.90
N SER A 128 13.26 -10.19 -4.77
CA SER A 128 12.68 -9.54 -5.96
C SER A 128 12.01 -8.19 -5.66
N ALA A 129 11.21 -8.09 -4.59
CA ALA A 129 10.58 -6.83 -4.20
C ALA A 129 11.60 -5.80 -3.68
N ALA A 130 12.63 -6.23 -2.96
CA ALA A 130 13.69 -5.33 -2.50
C ALA A 130 14.58 -4.84 -3.65
N MET A 131 14.80 -5.68 -4.67
CA MET A 131 15.61 -5.37 -5.84
C MET A 131 14.84 -4.60 -6.93
N SER A 132 13.52 -4.45 -6.81
CA SER A 132 12.73 -3.66 -7.75
C SER A 132 12.90 -2.16 -7.51
N ASP A 133 12.53 -1.35 -8.50
CA ASP A 133 12.50 0.12 -8.38
C ASP A 133 11.20 0.64 -7.72
N GLU A 134 10.40 -0.25 -7.13
CA GLU A 134 9.12 0.09 -6.49
C GLU A 134 9.30 1.06 -5.30
N TRP A 135 10.47 1.04 -4.66
CA TRP A 135 10.79 1.96 -3.57
C TRP A 135 10.72 3.43 -4.01
N GLU A 136 11.13 3.78 -5.24
CA GLU A 136 11.08 5.16 -5.74
C GLU A 136 9.63 5.64 -5.84
N PHE A 137 8.79 4.80 -6.46
CA PHE A 137 7.37 5.09 -6.59
C PHE A 137 6.69 5.24 -5.23
N LYS A 138 6.97 4.34 -4.28
CA LYS A 138 6.42 4.40 -2.91
C LYS A 138 6.89 5.63 -2.15
N LEU A 139 8.15 6.02 -2.29
CA LEU A 139 8.65 7.25 -1.69
C LEU A 139 7.94 8.49 -2.26
N MET A 140 7.83 8.57 -3.58
CA MET A 140 7.16 9.69 -4.25
C MET A 140 5.67 9.75 -3.90
N LEU A 141 4.96 8.62 -3.98
CA LEU A 141 3.54 8.53 -3.66
C LEU A 141 3.29 8.85 -2.19
N GLY A 142 4.07 8.28 -1.29
CA GLY A 142 3.98 8.56 0.15
C GLY A 142 4.18 10.04 0.48
N ALA A 143 5.21 10.67 -0.10
CA ALA A 143 5.47 12.09 0.06
C ALA A 143 4.33 12.97 -0.50
N ALA A 144 3.82 12.64 -1.68
CA ALA A 144 2.69 13.35 -2.29
C ALA A 144 1.43 13.24 -1.44
N LEU A 145 1.09 12.04 -0.94
CA LEU A 145 -0.05 11.82 -0.05
C LEU A 145 0.09 12.61 1.25
N LEU A 146 1.28 12.62 1.87
CA LEU A 146 1.52 13.44 3.06
C LEU A 146 1.24 14.92 2.80
N LEU A 147 1.74 15.48 1.69
CA LEU A 147 1.49 16.88 1.32
C LEU A 147 0.00 17.16 1.12
N VAL A 148 -0.70 16.31 0.35
CA VAL A 148 -2.14 16.45 0.09
C VAL A 148 -2.95 16.37 1.40
N GLY A 149 -2.63 15.41 2.26
CA GLY A 149 -3.30 15.23 3.55
C GLY A 149 -3.08 16.42 4.49
N LEU A 150 -1.86 16.96 4.55
CA LEU A 150 -1.53 18.15 5.34
C LEU A 150 -2.25 19.41 4.83
N VAL A 151 -2.27 19.64 3.51
CA VAL A 151 -2.98 20.77 2.91
C VAL A 151 -4.49 20.67 3.17
N ASN A 152 -5.05 19.46 3.05
CA ASN A 152 -6.46 19.23 3.34
C ASN A 152 -6.79 19.46 4.82
N GLY A 153 -5.96 18.92 5.72
CA GLY A 153 -6.09 19.15 7.16
C GLY A 153 -5.98 20.63 7.54
N PHE A 154 -5.01 21.34 6.95
CA PHE A 154 -4.87 22.78 7.12
C PHE A 154 -6.10 23.54 6.62
N THR A 155 -6.65 23.17 5.46
CA THR A 155 -7.86 23.79 4.89
C THR A 155 -9.07 23.58 5.79
N GLY A 156 -9.25 22.37 6.32
CA GLY A 156 -10.28 22.08 7.32
C GLY A 156 -10.10 22.95 8.56
N PHE A 157 -8.91 22.92 9.18
CA PHE A 157 -8.62 23.73 10.36
C PHE A 157 -8.83 25.24 10.13
N TRP A 158 -8.40 25.75 8.98
CA TRP A 158 -8.59 27.13 8.58
C TRP A 158 -10.08 27.48 8.43
N LEU A 159 -10.87 26.61 7.79
CA LEU A 159 -12.31 26.77 7.66
C LEU A 159 -13.01 26.75 9.01
N LEU A 160 -12.58 25.92 9.96
CA LEU A 160 -13.06 26.03 11.33
C LEU A 160 -12.73 27.41 11.86
N ARG A 161 -11.47 27.82 11.84
CA ARG A 161 -11.02 29.05 12.50
C ARG A 161 -11.68 30.31 11.92
N HIS A 162 -11.86 30.38 10.59
CA HIS A 162 -12.17 31.61 9.85
C HIS A 162 -13.41 31.51 8.95
N GLY A 163 -14.10 30.37 8.91
CA GLY A 163 -15.34 30.21 8.14
C GLY A 163 -16.50 30.94 8.79
N ASP A 164 -16.64 32.24 8.49
CA ASP A 164 -17.82 33.01 8.86
C ASP A 164 -19.02 32.60 7.98
N PRO A 165 -20.25 32.61 8.53
CA PRO A 165 -21.43 32.43 7.70
C PRO A 165 -21.53 33.58 6.68
N PRO A 166 -22.01 33.32 5.45
CA PRO A 166 -22.35 34.41 4.55
C PRO A 166 -23.33 35.35 5.28
N PRO A 167 -23.22 36.67 5.08
CA PRO A 167 -24.17 37.59 5.68
C PRO A 167 -25.57 37.14 5.28
N ARG A 168 -26.44 36.89 6.28
CA ARG A 168 -27.88 36.76 6.01
C ARG A 168 -28.25 38.04 5.29
N ARG A 169 -28.49 37.98 3.98
CA ARG A 169 -29.28 39.01 3.32
C ARG A 169 -30.65 38.91 3.97
N LEU A 170 -30.82 39.65 5.06
CA LEU A 170 -32.13 40.08 5.50
C LEU A 170 -32.72 40.75 4.28
N PHE A 171 -33.71 40.11 3.67
CA PHE A 171 -34.57 40.75 2.70
C PHE A 171 -34.97 42.10 3.30
N SER A 172 -34.37 43.18 2.81
CA SER A 172 -34.89 44.51 3.06
C SER A 172 -36.18 44.57 2.26
N ARG A 173 -37.26 44.87 2.98
CA ARG A 173 -38.61 45.23 2.50
C ARG A 173 -38.62 45.77 1.07
N GLU A 174 -39.57 45.28 0.28
CA GLU A 174 -40.72 46.08 -0.15
C GLU A 174 -42.00 45.26 0.02
#